data_AF-A0A1W9WLI8-F1
#
_entry.id   AF-A0A1W9WLI8-F1
#
_cell.length_a   1.000
_cell.length_b   1.000
_cell.length_c   1.000
_cell.angle_alpha   90.00
_cell.angle_beta   90.00
_cell.angle_gamma   90.00
#
_symmetry.space_group_name_H-M   'P 1'
#
loop_
_entity.id
_entity.type
_entity.pdbx_description
1 polymer ?
#
loop_
_entity_poly.entity_id
_entity_poly.type
_entity_poly.pdbx_seq_one_letter_code
_entity_poly.pdbx_strand_id
1 'polypeptide(L)'
;MPNADVYFLNPYGIMFGPNARLDVQGSFHASTADYLRLQDGGRFDARLPNDSLLTVAPIEAFGFLTETPAPITLQSSQLFVPTGKTLSLIGGELLMKGDFPSDDPFETFHPDYTSKLFSEFGRINLASLASRGEVIPTQSSLVMNAQKAGNITVHNTWIGVSGDGAGDLFIRGGYVELKNSELEGDSVDKDSGIINIQVEQLKLQGSEIATDTHGIGQGGQIIIKATETLTLSVQHDNGFPSFIFSGTEGQFDSAGEGGQIDIEARQIVLSDGARISSFSQGPGHSGSIVIKASESLIISSTLSGTFQPDPFGHFKHTEPQEGNTGISGLFSHSTSAELNAGNAGSISVQAERLHLFDHSLITASAKNAGGGNISLTTPNVLYLREGRITTSVTSGKGNGGNITLGNPLFVILDNSQIRATADEGRGGNIRIQSDQLIASPDSLVSASSRLGLDGNVQIESPTVNLDDFLVMLPGGYIEASGQLPAPCATTRVAKNRFVVKRIAGSPPSPDDLQSNRLVLLPDEERATQKTSPRLFGAGTGQSAPKVAVKMTGCRLDLSRTYKDSL
;
A
#
# COMPACT_ATOMS: atom_id res chain seq x y z
N MET A 1 17.84 -21.40 -35.75
CA MET A 1 18.98 -20.89 -34.98
C MET A 1 18.78 -21.40 -33.56
N PRO A 2 19.64 -22.28 -33.04
CA PRO A 2 19.48 -22.77 -31.67
C PRO A 2 19.65 -21.62 -30.67
N ASN A 3 18.84 -21.61 -29.61
CA ASN A 3 18.87 -20.62 -28.51
C ASN A 3 18.56 -19.16 -28.92
N ALA A 4 17.84 -18.94 -30.02
CA ALA A 4 17.46 -17.58 -30.42
C ALA A 4 16.39 -16.99 -29.49
N ASP A 5 16.57 -15.72 -29.12
CA ASP A 5 15.54 -14.94 -28.45
C ASP A 5 14.40 -14.59 -29.43
N VAL A 6 13.17 -14.57 -28.94
CA VAL A 6 11.97 -14.29 -29.72
C VAL A 6 11.39 -12.95 -29.29
N TYR A 7 11.26 -12.03 -30.24
CA TYR A 7 10.58 -10.74 -30.05
C TYR A 7 9.28 -10.75 -30.85
N PHE A 8 8.15 -10.77 -30.15
CA PHE A 8 6.81 -10.78 -30.72
C PHE A 8 6.16 -9.40 -30.53
N LEU A 9 6.09 -8.62 -31.62
CA LEU A 9 5.50 -7.29 -31.60
C LEU A 9 4.14 -7.26 -32.31
N ASN A 10 3.13 -6.75 -31.62
CA ASN A 10 1.84 -6.43 -32.22
C ASN A 10 1.22 -5.18 -31.58
N PRO A 11 1.34 -4.00 -32.22
CA PRO A 11 0.75 -2.74 -31.75
C PRO A 11 -0.77 -2.76 -31.55
N TYR A 12 -1.46 -3.75 -32.10
CA TYR A 12 -2.92 -3.89 -32.01
C TYR A 12 -3.38 -4.74 -30.83
N GLY A 13 -2.46 -5.27 -30.03
CA GLY A 13 -2.75 -6.05 -28.84
C GLY A 13 -2.31 -7.50 -28.95
N ILE A 14 -2.15 -8.16 -27.80
CA ILE A 14 -1.73 -9.55 -27.69
C ILE A 14 -2.65 -10.26 -26.70
N MET A 15 -3.08 -11.48 -27.05
CA MET A 15 -3.87 -12.32 -26.15
C MET A 15 -3.31 -13.73 -26.13
N PHE A 16 -2.92 -14.19 -24.95
CA PHE A 16 -2.64 -15.59 -24.63
C PHE A 16 -3.92 -16.18 -24.02
N GLY A 17 -4.55 -17.08 -24.77
CA GLY A 17 -5.79 -17.74 -24.34
C GLY A 17 -5.55 -18.86 -23.32
N PRO A 18 -6.63 -19.50 -22.84
CA PRO A 18 -6.56 -20.62 -21.92
C PRO A 18 -5.56 -21.70 -22.34
N ASN A 19 -4.70 -22.11 -21.42
CA ASN A 19 -3.66 -23.13 -21.58
C ASN A 19 -2.57 -22.78 -22.61
N ALA A 20 -2.44 -21.51 -23.02
CA ALA A 20 -1.34 -21.10 -23.90
C ALA A 20 0.02 -21.41 -23.25
N ARG A 21 0.95 -21.93 -24.06
CA ARG A 21 2.31 -22.30 -23.66
C ARG A 21 3.32 -21.80 -24.67
N LEU A 22 4.55 -21.56 -24.21
CA LEU A 22 5.68 -21.19 -25.06
C LEU A 22 6.54 -22.43 -25.36
N ASP A 23 6.95 -22.57 -26.61
CA ASP A 23 7.98 -23.52 -27.05
C ASP A 23 9.12 -22.72 -27.69
N VAL A 24 10.02 -22.22 -26.84
CA VAL A 24 11.13 -21.34 -27.21
C VAL A 24 12.44 -21.84 -26.62
N GLN A 25 13.55 -21.59 -27.31
CA GLN A 25 14.90 -22.00 -26.87
C GLN A 25 15.70 -20.88 -26.21
N GLY A 26 15.27 -19.62 -26.38
CA GLY A 26 15.88 -18.43 -25.80
C GLY A 26 14.88 -17.63 -24.97
N SER A 27 15.18 -16.36 -24.78
CA SER A 27 14.30 -15.39 -24.13
C SER A 27 13.05 -15.13 -24.98
N PHE A 28 11.96 -14.73 -24.34
CA PHE A 28 10.71 -14.37 -25.00
C PHE A 28 10.27 -12.98 -24.57
N HIS A 29 10.07 -12.10 -25.55
CA HIS A 29 9.64 -10.73 -25.34
C HIS A 29 8.38 -10.48 -26.17
N ALA A 30 7.24 -10.28 -25.52
CA ALA A 30 6.00 -9.89 -26.17
C ALA A 30 5.72 -8.41 -25.90
N SER A 31 5.39 -7.66 -26.95
CA SER A 31 5.14 -6.23 -26.80
C SER A 31 4.09 -5.68 -27.76
N THR A 32 3.34 -4.68 -27.29
CA THR A 32 2.46 -3.86 -28.14
C THR A 32 3.13 -2.55 -28.56
N ALA A 33 4.45 -2.47 -28.44
CA ALA A 33 5.25 -1.37 -28.94
C ALA A 33 5.14 -1.21 -30.45
N ASP A 34 5.24 0.03 -30.91
CA ASP A 34 5.19 0.42 -32.30
C ASP A 34 6.51 0.16 -33.03
N TYR A 35 7.60 0.17 -32.28
CA TYR A 35 8.93 -0.11 -32.80
C TYR A 35 9.85 -0.69 -31.73
N LEU A 36 10.93 -1.31 -32.20
CA LEU A 36 12.13 -1.61 -31.41
C LEU A 36 13.25 -0.68 -31.84
N ARG A 37 13.92 -0.05 -30.88
CA ARG A 37 15.15 0.70 -31.11
C ARG A 37 16.36 -0.20 -30.88
N LEU A 38 17.35 -0.11 -31.76
CA LEU A 38 18.58 -0.90 -31.73
C LEU A 38 19.76 -0.03 -31.29
N GLN A 39 20.78 -0.66 -30.68
CA GLN A 39 21.92 0.05 -30.09
C GLN A 39 22.80 0.80 -31.10
N ASP A 40 22.75 0.44 -32.38
CA ASP A 40 23.44 1.15 -33.47
C ASP A 40 22.64 2.34 -34.02
N GLY A 41 21.51 2.68 -33.38
CA GLY A 41 20.57 3.70 -33.83
C GLY A 41 19.56 3.18 -34.87
N GLY A 42 19.66 1.92 -35.28
CA GLY A 42 18.66 1.26 -36.12
C GLY A 42 17.30 1.15 -35.44
N ARG A 43 16.27 0.90 -36.24
CA ARG A 43 14.89 0.77 -35.76
C ARG A 43 14.15 -0.29 -36.57
N PHE A 44 13.39 -1.13 -35.87
CA PHE A 44 12.42 -2.05 -36.47
C PHE A 44 11.01 -1.55 -36.18
N ASP A 45 10.21 -1.28 -37.21
CA ASP A 45 8.87 -0.71 -37.12
C ASP A 45 7.79 -1.78 -37.31
N ALA A 46 6.98 -2.02 -36.27
CA ALA A 46 5.93 -3.03 -36.31
C ALA A 46 4.71 -2.58 -37.14
N ARG A 47 4.44 -1.27 -37.21
CA ARG A 47 3.33 -0.71 -38.02
C ARG A 47 3.69 -0.47 -39.47
N LEU A 48 4.95 -0.13 -39.74
CA LEU A 48 5.47 0.20 -41.07
C LEU A 48 6.77 -0.58 -41.32
N PRO A 49 6.70 -1.90 -41.52
CA PRO A 49 7.91 -2.74 -41.59
C PRO A 49 8.89 -2.35 -42.70
N ASN A 50 8.40 -1.73 -43.77
CA ASN A 50 9.23 -1.25 -44.88
C ASN A 50 10.18 -0.10 -44.51
N ASP A 51 9.92 0.59 -43.39
CA ASP A 51 10.77 1.66 -42.87
C ASP A 51 11.87 1.11 -41.92
N SER A 52 11.87 -0.21 -41.68
CA SER A 52 12.82 -0.85 -40.76
C SER A 52 14.23 -0.94 -41.34
N LEU A 53 15.23 -0.66 -40.50
CA LEU A 53 16.63 -0.98 -40.79
C LEU A 53 16.93 -2.38 -40.25
N LEU A 54 17.26 -3.31 -41.15
CA LEU A 54 17.71 -4.64 -40.76
C LEU A 54 19.18 -4.58 -40.35
N THR A 55 19.41 -4.57 -39.04
CA THR A 55 20.76 -4.72 -38.47
C THR A 55 20.75 -5.88 -37.47
N VAL A 56 21.94 -6.36 -37.13
CA VAL A 56 22.14 -7.40 -36.10
C VAL A 56 22.45 -6.80 -34.72
N ALA A 57 22.24 -5.49 -34.56
CA ALA A 57 22.52 -4.82 -33.30
C ALA A 57 21.51 -5.27 -32.22
N PRO A 58 21.94 -5.34 -30.96
CA PRO A 58 21.04 -5.67 -29.86
C PRO A 58 19.91 -4.66 -29.73
N ILE A 59 18.77 -5.12 -29.23
CA ILE A 59 17.62 -4.27 -28.92
C ILE A 59 17.94 -3.46 -27.67
N GLU A 60 17.62 -2.17 -27.75
CA GLU A 60 17.84 -1.19 -26.69
C GLU A 60 16.52 -0.80 -26.02
N ALA A 61 15.44 -0.62 -26.79
CA ALA A 61 14.17 -0.13 -26.24
C ALA A 61 12.93 -0.62 -27.00
N PHE A 62 11.81 -0.69 -26.28
CA PHE A 62 10.45 -0.85 -26.80
C PHE A 62 9.78 0.52 -26.86
N GLY A 63 9.41 0.98 -28.05
CA GLY A 63 8.93 2.33 -28.27
C GLY A 63 7.45 2.43 -28.62
N PHE A 64 6.76 3.40 -28.01
CA PHE A 64 5.33 3.64 -28.15
C PHE A 64 5.08 5.05 -28.70
N LEU A 65 4.33 5.13 -29.79
CA LEU A 65 3.99 6.35 -30.52
C LEU A 65 2.53 6.78 -30.29
N THR A 66 1.69 5.95 -29.68
CA THR A 66 0.30 6.28 -29.35
C THR A 66 0.09 6.64 -27.89
N GLU A 67 -0.98 7.41 -27.62
CA GLU A 67 -1.42 7.72 -26.25
C GLU A 67 -2.16 6.56 -25.58
N THR A 68 -2.56 5.56 -26.36
CA THR A 68 -3.30 4.39 -25.89
C THR A 68 -2.65 3.13 -26.46
N PRO A 69 -1.48 2.72 -25.92
CA PRO A 69 -0.90 1.41 -26.27
C PRO A 69 -1.90 0.28 -26.06
N ALA A 70 -1.92 -0.69 -26.96
CA ALA A 70 -2.87 -1.80 -26.89
C ALA A 70 -2.52 -2.78 -25.74
N PRO A 71 -3.51 -3.52 -25.21
CA PRO A 71 -3.30 -4.39 -24.05
C PRO A 71 -2.59 -5.70 -24.40
N ILE A 72 -2.03 -6.35 -23.37
CA ILE A 72 -1.59 -7.74 -23.38
C ILE A 72 -2.41 -8.50 -22.34
N THR A 73 -3.13 -9.54 -22.76
CA THR A 73 -4.00 -10.32 -21.88
C THR A 73 -3.53 -11.77 -21.80
N LEU A 74 -3.50 -12.33 -20.58
CA LEU A 74 -3.27 -13.74 -20.28
C LEU A 74 -4.51 -14.29 -19.58
N GLN A 75 -5.02 -15.41 -20.07
CA GLN A 75 -6.13 -16.15 -19.48
C GLN A 75 -5.67 -17.58 -19.21
N SER A 76 -5.56 -17.97 -17.95
CA SER A 76 -5.16 -19.32 -17.49
C SER A 76 -4.00 -19.89 -18.35
N SER A 77 -2.95 -19.08 -18.55
CA SER A 77 -1.84 -19.32 -19.48
C SER A 77 -0.56 -19.65 -18.72
N GLN A 78 0.29 -20.50 -19.29
CA GLN A 78 1.56 -20.91 -18.69
C GLN A 78 2.72 -20.49 -19.61
N LEU A 79 3.27 -19.30 -19.36
CA LEU A 79 4.35 -18.73 -20.18
C LEU A 79 5.69 -18.98 -19.51
N PHE A 80 6.38 -20.03 -19.95
CA PHE A 80 7.67 -20.43 -19.42
C PHE A 80 8.77 -20.22 -20.46
N VAL A 81 9.90 -19.70 -20.02
CA VAL A 81 11.13 -19.63 -20.82
C VAL A 81 12.17 -20.59 -20.24
N PRO A 82 13.17 -21.02 -21.04
CA PRO A 82 14.28 -21.81 -20.51
C PRO A 82 14.99 -21.10 -19.36
N THR A 83 15.61 -21.92 -18.53
CA THR A 83 16.40 -21.53 -17.38
C THR A 83 17.43 -20.42 -17.70
N GLY A 84 17.50 -19.40 -16.84
CA GLY A 84 18.39 -18.24 -16.98
C GLY A 84 18.05 -17.28 -18.13
N LYS A 85 16.89 -17.44 -18.80
CA LYS A 85 16.45 -16.55 -19.89
C LYS A 85 15.57 -15.42 -19.38
N THR A 86 15.10 -14.57 -20.29
CA THR A 86 14.20 -13.46 -19.95
C THR A 86 12.80 -13.70 -20.52
N LEU A 87 11.78 -13.42 -19.72
CA LEU A 87 10.40 -13.28 -20.15
C LEU A 87 9.98 -11.81 -19.98
N SER A 88 9.57 -11.14 -21.07
CA SER A 88 9.12 -9.74 -21.00
C SER A 88 7.74 -9.56 -21.59
N LEU A 89 6.85 -8.88 -20.85
CA LEU A 89 5.54 -8.43 -21.32
C LEU A 89 5.48 -6.89 -21.16
N ILE A 90 5.55 -6.18 -22.28
CA ILE A 90 5.70 -4.72 -22.29
C ILE A 90 4.66 -4.11 -23.24
N GLY A 91 3.69 -3.38 -22.74
CA GLY A 91 2.59 -2.90 -23.59
C GLY A 91 1.77 -1.78 -22.98
N GLY A 92 0.51 -1.69 -23.42
CA GLY A 92 -0.51 -0.99 -22.67
C GLY A 92 -0.91 -1.76 -21.42
N GLU A 93 -2.21 -1.76 -21.12
CA GLU A 93 -2.74 -2.53 -19.99
C GLU A 93 -2.29 -4.01 -20.04
N LEU A 94 -1.75 -4.50 -18.93
CA LEU A 94 -1.43 -5.91 -18.76
C LEU A 94 -2.51 -6.55 -17.88
N LEU A 95 -3.20 -7.55 -18.41
CA LEU A 95 -4.28 -8.25 -17.72
C LEU A 95 -3.96 -9.74 -17.60
N MET A 96 -3.72 -10.22 -16.39
CA MET A 96 -3.44 -11.63 -16.12
C MET A 96 -4.54 -12.18 -15.22
N LYS A 97 -5.23 -13.19 -15.72
CA LYS A 97 -6.32 -13.85 -14.99
C LYS A 97 -6.15 -15.34 -15.04
N GLY A 98 -5.93 -15.95 -13.89
CA GLY A 98 -6.14 -17.37 -13.70
C GLY A 98 -7.50 -17.67 -13.12
N ASP A 99 -7.88 -18.93 -13.24
CA ASP A 99 -8.91 -19.54 -12.42
C ASP A 99 -8.31 -19.87 -11.05
N PHE A 100 -9.08 -19.63 -9.99
CA PHE A 100 -8.72 -20.06 -8.65
C PHE A 100 -8.89 -21.59 -8.57
N PRO A 101 -7.83 -22.38 -8.33
CA PRO A 101 -7.84 -23.82 -8.59
C PRO A 101 -8.47 -24.66 -7.46
N SER A 102 -8.81 -24.08 -6.30
CA SER A 102 -9.28 -24.86 -5.15
C SER A 102 -10.71 -24.46 -4.71
N ASP A 103 -11.54 -25.48 -4.46
CA ASP A 103 -12.71 -25.39 -3.58
C ASP A 103 -12.29 -25.50 -2.09
N ASP A 104 -11.00 -25.77 -1.85
CA ASP A 104 -10.40 -25.82 -0.53
C ASP A 104 -10.02 -24.40 -0.08
N PRO A 105 -10.72 -23.82 0.92
CA PRO A 105 -10.40 -22.50 1.43
C PRO A 105 -9.02 -22.45 2.12
N PHE A 106 -8.29 -23.56 2.24
CA PHE A 106 -6.97 -23.63 2.85
C PHE A 106 -5.83 -23.81 1.83
N GLU A 107 -6.10 -24.11 0.56
CA GLU A 107 -5.09 -24.10 -0.53
C GLU A 107 -4.98 -22.70 -1.13
N THR A 108 -4.36 -21.78 -0.41
CA THR A 108 -4.22 -20.36 -0.81
C THR A 108 -2.79 -19.85 -0.77
N PHE A 109 -1.86 -20.62 -0.23
CA PHE A 109 -0.43 -20.40 -0.35
C PHE A 109 0.13 -21.46 -1.30
N HIS A 110 0.64 -21.02 -2.45
CA HIS A 110 1.04 -21.86 -3.58
C HIS A 110 -0.06 -22.81 -4.13
N PRO A 111 -1.30 -22.34 -4.35
CA PRO A 111 -2.28 -23.14 -5.09
C PRO A 111 -1.73 -23.49 -6.48
N ASP A 112 -2.24 -24.55 -7.12
CA ASP A 112 -1.82 -24.88 -8.48
C ASP A 112 -2.38 -23.88 -9.51
N TYR A 113 -1.79 -22.68 -9.54
CA TYR A 113 -2.27 -21.56 -10.34
C TYR A 113 -2.39 -21.97 -11.81
N THR A 114 -3.58 -21.77 -12.38
CA THR A 114 -3.78 -22.05 -13.81
C THR A 114 -3.03 -21.05 -14.71
N SER A 115 -2.79 -19.84 -14.21
CA SER A 115 -1.99 -18.80 -14.85
C SER A 115 -0.62 -18.69 -14.19
N LYS A 116 0.46 -18.93 -14.96
CA LYS A 116 1.84 -18.91 -14.48
C LYS A 116 2.78 -18.22 -15.47
N LEU A 117 3.66 -17.36 -14.96
CA LEU A 117 4.77 -16.78 -15.70
C LEU A 117 6.05 -17.24 -15.01
N PHE A 118 6.95 -17.89 -15.74
CA PHE A 118 8.14 -18.49 -15.12
C PHE A 118 9.40 -18.27 -15.94
N SER A 119 10.45 -17.90 -15.23
CA SER A 119 11.80 -17.80 -15.75
C SER A 119 12.79 -18.22 -14.68
N GLU A 120 13.02 -19.53 -14.54
CA GLU A 120 13.89 -20.13 -13.52
C GLU A 120 15.28 -19.46 -13.45
N PHE A 121 15.57 -18.82 -12.32
CA PHE A 121 16.75 -17.95 -12.05
C PHE A 121 17.14 -16.99 -13.19
N GLY A 122 16.15 -16.62 -14.01
CA GLY A 122 16.32 -15.73 -15.14
C GLY A 122 15.80 -14.34 -14.81
N ARG A 123 14.96 -13.81 -15.69
CA ARG A 123 14.41 -12.48 -15.49
C ARG A 123 12.99 -12.35 -16.02
N ILE A 124 12.15 -11.66 -15.26
CA ILE A 124 10.82 -11.23 -15.73
C ILE A 124 10.75 -9.70 -15.77
N ASN A 125 10.28 -9.15 -16.90
CA ASN A 125 10.00 -7.72 -17.06
C ASN A 125 8.52 -7.50 -17.37
N LEU A 126 7.82 -6.76 -16.53
CA LEU A 126 6.44 -6.34 -16.74
C LEU A 126 6.40 -4.81 -16.79
N ALA A 127 5.96 -4.25 -17.92
CA ALA A 127 5.78 -2.79 -18.03
C ALA A 127 4.48 -2.44 -18.76
N SER A 128 3.74 -1.50 -18.18
CA SER A 128 2.48 -0.99 -18.72
C SER A 128 2.53 0.53 -18.91
N LEU A 129 2.14 0.99 -20.09
CA LEU A 129 2.17 2.39 -20.51
C LEU A 129 0.76 2.86 -20.90
N ALA A 130 0.42 4.09 -20.55
CA ALA A 130 -0.83 4.75 -20.94
C ALA A 130 -0.58 6.07 -21.68
N SER A 131 0.58 6.16 -22.33
CA SER A 131 1.02 7.30 -23.14
C SER A 131 2.16 6.88 -24.07
N ARG A 132 2.62 7.82 -24.90
CA ARG A 132 3.85 7.67 -25.68
C ARG A 132 5.07 7.57 -24.74
N GLY A 133 6.09 6.86 -25.18
CA GLY A 133 7.31 6.69 -24.41
C GLY A 133 8.16 5.53 -24.88
N GLU A 134 9.20 5.25 -24.10
CA GLU A 134 10.03 4.06 -24.28
C GLU A 134 10.15 3.28 -22.98
N VAL A 135 10.26 1.96 -23.11
CA VAL A 135 10.72 1.07 -22.05
C VAL A 135 12.09 0.53 -22.44
N ILE A 136 13.06 0.71 -21.56
CA ILE A 136 14.47 0.41 -21.77
C ILE A 136 14.89 -0.64 -20.74
N PRO A 137 14.97 -1.93 -21.12
CA PRO A 137 15.58 -2.95 -20.29
C PRO A 137 17.09 -2.69 -20.19
N THR A 138 17.59 -2.59 -18.97
CA THR A 138 19.03 -2.54 -18.65
C THR A 138 19.40 -3.79 -17.88
N GLN A 139 20.67 -4.12 -17.69
CA GLN A 139 21.08 -5.33 -16.96
C GLN A 139 20.44 -5.44 -15.56
N SER A 140 20.35 -4.34 -14.81
CA SER A 140 19.90 -4.31 -13.41
C SER A 140 18.58 -3.57 -13.18
N SER A 141 17.89 -3.14 -14.24
CA SER A 141 16.65 -2.37 -14.11
C SER A 141 15.78 -2.41 -15.36
N LEU A 142 14.55 -1.94 -15.22
CA LEU A 142 13.62 -1.64 -16.30
C LEU A 142 13.27 -0.15 -16.23
N VAL A 143 13.75 0.66 -17.17
CA VAL A 143 13.52 2.11 -17.18
C VAL A 143 12.30 2.41 -18.05
N MET A 144 11.36 3.20 -17.55
CA MET A 144 10.17 3.60 -18.29
C MET A 144 10.14 5.12 -18.41
N ASN A 145 10.27 5.61 -19.64
CA ASN A 145 10.23 7.02 -19.99
C ASN A 145 8.89 7.32 -20.68
N ALA A 146 7.83 7.46 -19.88
CA ALA A 146 6.48 7.72 -20.36
C ALA A 146 5.84 8.85 -19.54
N GLN A 147 4.91 9.60 -20.13
CA GLN A 147 4.18 10.65 -19.40
C GLN A 147 3.13 10.09 -18.44
N LYS A 148 2.59 8.92 -18.78
CA LYS A 148 1.59 8.18 -18.01
C LYS A 148 1.91 6.70 -18.08
N ALA A 149 1.94 6.08 -16.91
CA ALA A 149 2.04 4.64 -16.78
C ALA A 149 0.65 4.00 -16.85
N GLY A 150 0.59 2.76 -17.35
CA GLY A 150 -0.65 2.01 -17.52
C GLY A 150 -0.91 1.02 -16.39
N ASN A 151 -2.04 0.31 -16.46
CA ASN A 151 -2.43 -0.62 -15.40
C ASN A 151 -1.83 -2.01 -15.60
N ILE A 152 -1.54 -2.69 -14.48
CA ILE A 152 -1.22 -4.13 -14.45
C ILE A 152 -2.17 -4.77 -13.43
N THR A 153 -3.01 -5.68 -13.90
CA THR A 153 -3.94 -6.42 -13.04
C THR A 153 -3.58 -7.89 -13.07
N VAL A 154 -3.27 -8.45 -11.89
CA VAL A 154 -2.81 -9.83 -11.73
C VAL A 154 -3.71 -10.52 -10.72
N HIS A 155 -4.56 -11.43 -11.21
CA HIS A 155 -5.51 -12.18 -10.40
C HIS A 155 -5.23 -13.68 -10.54
N ASN A 156 -5.17 -14.41 -9.43
CA ASN A 156 -4.97 -15.87 -9.41
C ASN A 156 -3.81 -16.31 -10.32
N THR A 157 -2.68 -15.63 -10.21
CA THR A 157 -1.51 -15.86 -11.06
C THR A 157 -0.25 -15.90 -10.21
N TRP A 158 0.62 -16.86 -10.53
CA TRP A 158 1.97 -16.97 -9.99
C TRP A 158 2.99 -16.43 -10.99
N ILE A 159 3.90 -15.59 -10.52
CA ILE A 159 4.95 -14.96 -11.33
C ILE A 159 6.27 -15.22 -10.61
N GLY A 160 7.05 -16.17 -11.12
CA GLY A 160 8.23 -16.67 -10.44
C GLY A 160 9.51 -16.53 -11.24
N VAL A 161 10.58 -16.21 -10.53
CA VAL A 161 11.98 -16.33 -10.98
C VAL A 161 12.79 -17.28 -10.09
N SER A 162 12.11 -18.06 -9.24
CA SER A 162 12.70 -19.00 -8.29
C SER A 162 13.60 -20.05 -8.96
N GLY A 163 14.60 -20.55 -8.23
CA GLY A 163 15.59 -21.53 -8.70
C GLY A 163 16.92 -21.44 -7.94
N ASP A 164 17.95 -22.18 -8.38
CA ASP A 164 19.27 -22.21 -7.73
C ASP A 164 20.06 -20.88 -7.91
N GLY A 165 19.71 -19.87 -7.11
CA GLY A 165 20.20 -18.48 -7.16
C GLY A 165 19.12 -17.45 -7.43
N ALA A 166 17.89 -17.91 -7.69
CA ALA A 166 16.76 -17.09 -8.14
C ALA A 166 17.14 -16.08 -9.25
N GLY A 167 16.17 -15.28 -9.67
CA GLY A 167 16.35 -14.30 -10.74
C GLY A 167 15.78 -12.96 -10.34
N ASP A 168 15.64 -12.08 -11.33
CA ASP A 168 15.13 -10.72 -11.09
C ASP A 168 13.75 -10.51 -11.70
N LEU A 169 12.85 -9.90 -10.93
CA LEU A 169 11.52 -9.49 -11.36
C LEU A 169 11.39 -7.96 -11.32
N PHE A 170 11.12 -7.34 -12.46
CA PHE A 170 10.91 -5.90 -12.58
C PHE A 170 9.48 -5.58 -13.02
N ILE A 171 8.79 -4.75 -12.24
CA ILE A 171 7.42 -4.29 -12.54
C ILE A 171 7.38 -2.77 -12.63
N ARG A 172 6.81 -2.25 -13.73
CA ARG A 172 6.61 -0.82 -14.00
C ARG A 172 5.17 -0.54 -14.44
N GLY A 173 4.48 0.38 -13.78
CA GLY A 173 3.08 0.69 -14.11
C GLY A 173 2.54 1.89 -13.33
N GLY A 174 1.33 2.33 -13.66
CA GLY A 174 0.61 3.36 -12.92
C GLY A 174 -0.06 2.71 -11.71
N TYR A 175 -1.09 1.93 -11.98
CA TYR A 175 -1.79 1.14 -10.98
C TYR A 175 -1.48 -0.35 -11.15
N VAL A 176 -0.99 -0.98 -10.08
CA VAL A 176 -0.76 -2.43 -10.03
C VAL A 176 -1.63 -3.04 -8.94
N GLU A 177 -2.47 -4.00 -9.32
CA GLU A 177 -3.29 -4.79 -8.40
C GLU A 177 -2.88 -6.26 -8.48
N LEU A 178 -2.50 -6.81 -7.32
CA LEU A 178 -2.34 -8.23 -7.10
C LEU A 178 -3.53 -8.69 -6.24
N LYS A 179 -4.29 -9.66 -6.73
CA LYS A 179 -5.39 -10.28 -5.98
C LYS A 179 -5.21 -11.80 -6.01
N ASN A 180 -5.00 -12.41 -4.84
CA ASN A 180 -4.72 -13.84 -4.73
C ASN A 180 -3.63 -14.28 -5.71
N SER A 181 -2.44 -13.75 -5.50
CA SER A 181 -1.37 -13.82 -6.49
C SER A 181 -0.04 -13.75 -5.79
N GLU A 182 0.95 -14.43 -6.37
CA GLU A 182 2.28 -14.61 -5.83
C GLU A 182 3.32 -14.06 -6.79
N LEU A 183 4.24 -13.26 -6.24
CA LEU A 183 5.49 -12.87 -6.89
C LEU A 183 6.64 -13.52 -6.11
N GLU A 184 7.41 -14.40 -6.76
CA GLU A 184 8.43 -15.19 -6.06
C GLU A 184 9.81 -15.11 -6.71
N GLY A 185 10.82 -15.01 -5.87
CA GLY A 185 12.22 -15.08 -6.23
C GLY A 185 12.99 -16.01 -5.30
N ASP A 186 12.45 -17.20 -5.02
CA ASP A 186 13.01 -18.07 -3.98
C ASP A 186 14.20 -18.89 -4.46
N SER A 187 15.09 -19.20 -3.53
CA SER A 187 16.31 -19.95 -3.78
C SER A 187 16.54 -21.07 -2.76
N VAL A 188 17.58 -21.86 -3.02
CA VAL A 188 18.02 -22.98 -2.17
C VAL A 188 19.40 -22.68 -1.59
N ASP A 189 20.49 -23.05 -2.27
CA ASP A 189 21.84 -22.95 -1.71
C ASP A 189 22.62 -21.71 -2.17
N LYS A 190 22.03 -20.90 -3.04
CA LYS A 190 22.55 -19.59 -3.45
C LYS A 190 21.62 -18.49 -2.98
N ASP A 191 22.13 -17.27 -3.01
CA ASP A 191 21.38 -16.09 -2.62
C ASP A 191 20.09 -15.96 -3.45
N SER A 192 19.00 -15.53 -2.83
CA SER A 192 17.75 -15.20 -3.51
C SER A 192 17.87 -13.86 -4.25
N GLY A 193 17.02 -13.66 -5.25
CA GLY A 193 17.11 -12.58 -6.22
C GLY A 193 16.40 -11.30 -5.80
N ILE A 194 16.06 -10.47 -6.78
CA ILE A 194 15.46 -9.15 -6.55
C ILE A 194 14.05 -9.08 -7.12
N ILE A 195 13.09 -8.64 -6.30
CA ILE A 195 11.79 -8.16 -6.78
C ILE A 195 11.76 -6.64 -6.68
N ASN A 196 11.69 -5.96 -7.82
CA ASN A 196 11.76 -4.51 -7.92
C ASN A 196 10.50 -3.92 -8.60
N ILE A 197 9.67 -3.25 -7.82
CA ILE A 197 8.39 -2.68 -8.24
C ILE A 197 8.47 -1.15 -8.17
N GLN A 198 8.23 -0.48 -9.29
CA GLN A 198 8.13 0.98 -9.34
C GLN A 198 6.82 1.38 -10.01
N VAL A 199 5.93 1.97 -9.24
CA VAL A 199 4.54 2.25 -9.66
C VAL A 199 4.03 3.57 -9.10
N GLU A 200 2.85 4.01 -9.52
CA GLU A 200 2.15 5.09 -8.83
C GLU A 200 1.40 4.53 -7.61
N GLN A 201 0.65 3.44 -7.80
CA GLN A 201 -0.15 2.78 -6.77
C GLN A 201 0.06 1.26 -6.83
N LEU A 202 0.28 0.64 -5.67
CA LEU A 202 0.34 -0.82 -5.51
C LEU A 202 -0.70 -1.28 -4.51
N LYS A 203 -1.50 -2.27 -4.89
CA LYS A 203 -2.54 -2.86 -4.05
C LYS A 203 -2.41 -4.38 -4.05
N LEU A 204 -2.27 -4.96 -2.86
CA LEU A 204 -2.25 -6.40 -2.61
C LEU A 204 -3.50 -6.79 -1.84
N GLN A 205 -4.19 -7.83 -2.29
CA GLN A 205 -5.36 -8.40 -1.63
C GLN A 205 -5.25 -9.93 -1.57
N GLY A 206 -4.91 -10.45 -0.39
CA GLY A 206 -4.57 -11.87 -0.23
C GLY A 206 -3.42 -12.30 -1.14
N SER A 207 -2.44 -11.41 -1.34
CA SER A 207 -1.31 -11.63 -2.25
C SER A 207 0.00 -11.67 -1.51
N GLU A 208 0.98 -12.32 -2.11
CA GLU A 208 2.32 -12.47 -1.55
C GLU A 208 3.40 -11.95 -2.51
N ILE A 209 4.46 -11.39 -1.91
CA ILE A 209 5.72 -11.08 -2.58
C ILE A 209 6.83 -11.68 -1.71
N ALA A 210 7.56 -12.67 -2.22
CA ALA A 210 8.54 -13.43 -1.46
C ALA A 210 9.90 -13.55 -2.17
N THR A 211 10.96 -13.55 -1.37
CA THR A 211 12.36 -13.72 -1.80
C THR A 211 13.14 -14.52 -0.75
N ASP A 212 12.70 -15.76 -0.56
CA ASP A 212 13.17 -16.59 0.54
C ASP A 212 14.25 -17.58 0.08
N THR A 213 15.09 -18.00 1.04
CA THR A 213 16.14 -18.99 0.78
C THR A 213 16.02 -20.18 1.73
N HIS A 214 15.97 -21.40 1.19
CA HIS A 214 15.74 -22.61 1.98
C HIS A 214 17.03 -23.29 2.46
N GLY A 215 18.16 -23.00 1.82
CA GLY A 215 19.46 -23.64 2.07
C GLY A 215 20.46 -22.69 2.71
N ILE A 216 21.68 -22.67 2.18
CA ILE A 216 22.79 -21.88 2.74
C ILE A 216 22.92 -20.46 2.18
N GLY A 217 22.11 -20.11 1.17
CA GLY A 217 22.14 -18.78 0.57
C GLY A 217 21.50 -17.70 1.45
N GLN A 218 21.77 -16.45 1.09
CA GLN A 218 21.18 -15.26 1.71
C GLN A 218 19.72 -15.06 1.24
N GLY A 219 18.85 -14.50 2.09
CA GLY A 219 17.54 -14.01 1.67
C GLY A 219 17.66 -12.86 0.65
N GLY A 220 16.67 -12.71 -0.23
CA GLY A 220 16.76 -11.80 -1.36
C GLY A 220 16.43 -10.34 -1.01
N GLN A 221 16.07 -9.57 -2.03
CA GLN A 221 15.73 -8.15 -1.86
C GLN A 221 14.38 -7.80 -2.48
N ILE A 222 13.51 -7.17 -1.70
CA ILE A 222 12.25 -6.59 -2.17
C ILE A 222 12.36 -5.07 -2.12
N ILE A 223 12.19 -4.42 -3.27
CA ILE A 223 12.23 -2.97 -3.43
C ILE A 223 10.91 -2.51 -4.02
N ILE A 224 10.12 -1.76 -3.26
CA ILE A 224 8.83 -1.21 -3.70
C ILE A 224 8.88 0.30 -3.62
N LYS A 225 8.65 0.98 -4.75
CA LYS A 225 8.51 2.43 -4.83
C LYS A 225 7.18 2.78 -5.46
N ALA A 226 6.21 3.18 -4.65
CA ALA A 226 4.90 3.64 -5.09
C ALA A 226 4.80 5.15 -4.91
N THR A 227 4.68 5.97 -5.95
CA THR A 227 4.69 7.43 -5.76
C THR A 227 3.50 7.95 -4.95
N GLU A 228 2.40 7.20 -4.91
CA GLU A 228 1.16 7.56 -4.23
C GLU A 228 0.85 6.61 -3.06
N THR A 229 0.40 5.38 -3.33
CA THR A 229 -0.14 4.51 -2.27
C THR A 229 0.36 3.08 -2.37
N LEU A 230 0.68 2.50 -1.22
CA LEU A 230 0.79 1.06 -1.03
C LEU A 230 -0.31 0.59 -0.08
N THR A 231 -1.09 -0.40 -0.48
CA THR A 231 -2.12 -1.02 0.37
C THR A 231 -1.97 -2.52 0.38
N LEU A 232 -1.88 -3.10 1.57
CA LEU A 232 -1.95 -4.53 1.81
C LEU A 232 -3.19 -4.81 2.66
N SER A 233 -4.09 -5.63 2.14
CA SER A 233 -5.30 -6.01 2.85
C SER A 233 -5.59 -7.50 2.69
N VAL A 234 -6.62 -7.95 3.39
CA VAL A 234 -7.24 -9.24 3.16
C VAL A 234 -7.91 -9.32 1.78
N GLN A 235 -7.99 -10.52 1.22
CA GLN A 235 -8.99 -10.82 0.19
C GLN A 235 -10.30 -11.23 0.88
N HIS A 236 -11.36 -10.44 0.70
CA HIS A 236 -12.65 -10.68 1.36
C HIS A 236 -13.33 -12.01 1.00
N ASP A 237 -12.98 -12.62 -0.14
CA ASP A 237 -13.59 -13.88 -0.60
C ASP A 237 -13.07 -15.10 0.19
N ASN A 238 -11.75 -15.16 0.44
CA ASN A 238 -11.07 -16.32 1.03
C ASN A 238 -10.48 -16.03 2.41
N GLY A 239 -10.45 -14.77 2.83
CA GLY A 239 -9.95 -14.35 4.14
C GLY A 239 -8.43 -14.23 4.24
N PHE A 240 -7.63 -14.54 3.21
CA PHE A 240 -6.18 -14.49 3.37
C PHE A 240 -5.62 -13.06 3.40
N PRO A 241 -4.78 -12.71 4.38
CA PRO A 241 -4.07 -11.43 4.40
C PRO A 241 -2.98 -11.39 3.33
N SER A 242 -2.47 -10.20 3.05
CA SER A 242 -1.34 -10.00 2.13
C SER A 242 -0.01 -10.02 2.87
N PHE A 243 1.03 -10.49 2.19
CA PHE A 243 2.36 -10.68 2.74
C PHE A 243 3.48 -10.14 1.85
N ILE A 244 4.53 -9.64 2.48
CA ILE A 244 5.80 -9.31 1.84
C ILE A 244 6.90 -9.93 2.71
N PHE A 245 7.61 -10.91 2.16
CA PHE A 245 8.58 -11.74 2.89
C PHE A 245 9.95 -11.78 2.23
N SER A 246 10.98 -11.71 3.06
CA SER A 246 12.35 -11.82 2.61
C SER A 246 13.22 -12.38 3.72
N GLY A 247 13.55 -13.66 3.64
CA GLY A 247 14.24 -14.35 4.72
C GLY A 247 14.96 -15.61 4.33
N THR A 248 15.41 -16.33 5.36
CA THR A 248 16.06 -17.63 5.22
C THR A 248 15.37 -18.65 6.10
N GLU A 249 14.97 -19.76 5.48
CA GLU A 249 14.44 -20.95 6.14
C GLU A 249 15.53 -21.98 6.43
N GLY A 250 16.77 -21.73 5.97
CA GLY A 250 17.90 -22.61 6.18
C GLY A 250 18.17 -22.85 7.66
N GLN A 251 18.24 -24.12 8.05
CA GLN A 251 18.56 -24.54 9.43
C GLN A 251 19.96 -25.16 9.55
N PHE A 252 20.73 -25.14 8.47
CA PHE A 252 22.12 -25.59 8.46
C PHE A 252 22.99 -24.65 9.29
N ASP A 253 24.10 -25.15 9.84
CA ASP A 253 25.09 -24.32 10.57
C ASP A 253 25.65 -23.17 9.72
N SER A 254 25.57 -23.29 8.39
CA SER A 254 25.98 -22.30 7.41
C SER A 254 24.81 -21.64 6.68
N ALA A 255 23.61 -21.63 7.26
CA ALA A 255 22.48 -20.88 6.68
C ALA A 255 22.86 -19.40 6.50
N GLY A 256 22.43 -18.80 5.38
CA GLY A 256 22.64 -17.39 5.13
C GLY A 256 21.85 -16.50 6.09
N GLU A 257 21.99 -15.19 5.93
CA GLU A 257 21.25 -14.15 6.64
C GLU A 257 19.88 -13.92 5.99
N GLY A 258 18.97 -13.29 6.72
CA GLY A 258 17.67 -12.87 6.22
C GLY A 258 17.77 -11.71 5.22
N GLY A 259 16.76 -11.57 4.37
CA GLY A 259 16.77 -10.61 3.26
C GLY A 259 16.35 -9.19 3.63
N GLN A 260 16.36 -8.30 2.64
CA GLN A 260 16.11 -6.88 2.81
C GLN A 260 14.81 -6.44 2.12
N ILE A 261 14.01 -5.64 2.83
CA ILE A 261 12.79 -5.03 2.32
C ILE A 261 12.90 -3.51 2.40
N ASP A 262 12.84 -2.82 1.25
CA ASP A 262 12.83 -1.35 1.15
C ASP A 262 11.54 -0.89 0.47
N ILE A 263 10.72 -0.13 1.19
CA ILE A 263 9.41 0.34 0.73
C ILE A 263 9.32 1.85 0.87
N GLU A 264 9.02 2.52 -0.24
CA GLU A 264 8.81 3.96 -0.30
C GLU A 264 7.43 4.25 -0.89
N ALA A 265 6.59 5.04 -0.19
CA ALA A 265 5.37 5.59 -0.76
C ALA A 265 4.95 6.92 -0.13
N ARG A 266 3.91 7.59 -0.67
CA ARG A 266 3.31 8.73 0.07
C ARG A 266 2.48 8.22 1.25
N GLN A 267 1.60 7.27 1.00
CA GLN A 267 0.78 6.64 2.04
C GLN A 267 0.93 5.11 1.99
N ILE A 268 1.12 4.49 3.15
CA ILE A 268 1.20 3.04 3.30
C ILE A 268 0.12 2.61 4.29
N VAL A 269 -0.69 1.62 3.89
CA VAL A 269 -1.77 1.07 4.70
C VAL A 269 -1.63 -0.45 4.77
N LEU A 270 -1.49 -0.96 5.99
CA LEU A 270 -1.51 -2.39 6.29
C LEU A 270 -2.77 -2.68 7.12
N SER A 271 -3.68 -3.48 6.58
CA SER A 271 -4.91 -3.84 7.27
C SER A 271 -5.13 -5.34 7.34
N ASP A 272 -5.98 -5.77 8.28
CA ASP A 272 -6.63 -7.09 8.26
C ASP A 272 -5.65 -8.29 8.22
N GLY A 273 -4.58 -8.24 9.00
CA GLY A 273 -3.58 -9.30 9.11
C GLY A 273 -2.39 -9.14 8.17
N ALA A 274 -2.34 -8.06 7.37
CA ALA A 274 -1.24 -7.81 6.45
C ALA A 274 0.13 -7.72 7.13
N ARG A 275 1.16 -8.39 6.57
CA ARG A 275 2.50 -8.40 7.17
C ARG A 275 3.61 -8.08 6.18
N ILE A 276 4.61 -7.40 6.70
CA ILE A 276 5.92 -7.24 6.06
C ILE A 276 6.93 -7.87 7.01
N SER A 277 7.63 -8.92 6.57
CA SER A 277 8.55 -9.67 7.43
C SER A 277 9.92 -9.92 6.80
N SER A 278 10.95 -9.75 7.61
CA SER A 278 12.29 -10.25 7.34
C SER A 278 12.68 -11.23 8.42
N PHE A 279 13.26 -12.38 8.06
CA PHE A 279 13.43 -13.45 9.04
C PHE A 279 14.62 -14.35 8.81
N SER A 280 14.94 -15.11 9.86
CA SER A 280 15.82 -16.27 9.82
C SER A 280 15.27 -17.39 10.72
N GLN A 281 15.33 -18.63 10.24
CA GLN A 281 14.97 -19.82 11.03
C GLN A 281 16.19 -20.57 11.60
N GLY A 282 17.39 -20.26 11.14
CA GLY A 282 18.63 -20.94 11.51
C GLY A 282 19.63 -20.01 12.23
N PRO A 283 20.94 -20.25 12.03
CA PRO A 283 21.99 -19.45 12.65
C PRO A 283 22.21 -18.07 12.02
N GLY A 284 21.73 -17.83 10.79
CA GLY A 284 21.78 -16.51 10.19
C GLY A 284 20.98 -15.47 10.98
N HIS A 285 21.43 -14.23 10.98
CA HIS A 285 20.69 -13.09 11.52
C HIS A 285 19.49 -12.75 10.62
N SER A 286 18.40 -12.26 11.20
CA SER A 286 17.30 -11.68 10.42
C SER A 286 17.76 -10.36 9.77
N GLY A 287 17.20 -10.05 8.60
CA GLY A 287 17.63 -8.93 7.76
C GLY A 287 17.03 -7.59 8.18
N SER A 288 16.65 -6.75 7.20
CA SER A 288 16.21 -5.38 7.48
C SER A 288 14.94 -4.98 6.76
N ILE A 289 14.10 -4.21 7.44
CA ILE A 289 12.89 -3.59 6.90
C ILE A 289 13.05 -2.07 6.98
N VAL A 290 13.00 -1.41 5.84
CA VAL A 290 13.04 0.05 5.72
C VAL A 290 11.74 0.53 5.10
N ILE A 291 10.98 1.32 5.86
CA ILE A 291 9.71 1.91 5.41
C ILE A 291 9.85 3.43 5.39
N LYS A 292 9.58 4.05 4.24
CA LYS A 292 9.51 5.50 4.09
C LYS A 292 8.16 5.89 3.52
N ALA A 293 7.32 6.48 4.37
CA ALA A 293 6.05 7.07 3.97
C ALA A 293 6.17 8.59 4.00
N SER A 294 6.08 9.30 2.87
CA SER A 294 6.24 10.76 2.89
C SER A 294 5.07 11.49 3.58
N GLU A 295 3.97 10.80 3.87
CA GLU A 295 2.81 11.37 4.57
C GLU A 295 2.30 10.51 5.74
N SER A 296 2.06 9.21 5.54
CA SER A 296 1.54 8.37 6.62
C SER A 296 1.78 6.89 6.44
N LEU A 297 2.10 6.22 7.55
CA LEU A 297 2.00 4.77 7.71
C LEU A 297 0.86 4.46 8.69
N ILE A 298 -0.11 3.68 8.24
CA ILE A 298 -1.25 3.23 9.05
C ILE A 298 -1.24 1.70 9.08
N ILE A 299 -1.19 1.15 10.29
CA ILE A 299 -1.27 -0.30 10.53
C ILE A 299 -2.48 -0.54 11.44
N SER A 300 -3.44 -1.34 10.98
CA SER A 300 -4.58 -1.76 11.80
C SER A 300 -4.79 -3.26 11.64
N SER A 301 -5.07 -3.96 12.74
CA SER A 301 -5.43 -5.38 12.66
C SER A 301 -6.94 -5.56 12.74
N THR A 302 -7.41 -6.75 12.41
CA THR A 302 -8.78 -7.17 12.69
C THR A 302 -8.71 -8.46 13.50
N LEU A 303 -9.16 -8.42 14.76
CA LEU A 303 -9.14 -9.57 15.68
C LEU A 303 -10.14 -10.68 15.32
N SER A 304 -10.92 -10.51 14.24
CA SER A 304 -12.04 -11.39 13.88
C SER A 304 -11.63 -12.71 13.22
N GLY A 305 -10.33 -12.98 13.06
CA GLY A 305 -9.85 -14.22 12.47
C GLY A 305 -8.69 -14.80 13.26
N THR A 306 -8.93 -15.88 14.00
CA THR A 306 -7.92 -16.94 14.06
C THR A 306 -7.88 -17.51 12.63
N PHE A 307 -6.95 -17.08 11.77
CA PHE A 307 -6.63 -17.95 10.63
C PHE A 307 -5.95 -19.16 11.28
N GLN A 308 -6.74 -20.21 11.45
CA GLN A 308 -6.33 -21.43 12.14
C GLN A 308 -4.97 -21.89 11.62
N PRO A 309 -4.17 -22.52 12.48
CA PRO A 309 -2.79 -22.84 12.17
C PRO A 309 -2.74 -23.57 10.84
N ASP A 310 -1.83 -23.05 10.02
CA ASP A 310 -1.35 -23.64 8.80
C ASP A 310 -1.53 -25.17 8.74
N PRO A 311 -2.40 -25.71 7.86
CA PRO A 311 -2.51 -27.15 7.65
C PRO A 311 -1.20 -27.79 7.14
N PHE A 312 -0.27 -26.97 6.65
CA PHE A 312 0.97 -27.35 5.99
C PHE A 312 2.23 -26.93 6.76
N GLY A 313 2.12 -26.15 7.84
CA GLY A 313 3.24 -25.77 8.70
C GLY A 313 4.30 -24.87 8.04
N HIS A 314 3.95 -24.06 7.06
CA HIS A 314 4.78 -23.07 6.35
C HIS A 314 4.80 -21.67 7.01
N PHE A 315 3.78 -21.25 7.75
CA PHE A 315 3.73 -20.01 8.55
C PHE A 315 4.58 -20.09 9.84
N LYS A 316 5.75 -20.74 9.78
CA LYS A 316 6.75 -20.80 10.87
C LYS A 316 7.38 -19.44 11.18
N HIS A 317 7.13 -18.45 10.31
CA HIS A 317 7.56 -17.06 10.44
C HIS A 317 6.70 -16.24 11.40
N THR A 318 5.67 -16.84 11.99
CA THR A 318 4.83 -16.16 12.98
C THR A 318 5.43 -16.31 14.37
N GLU A 319 5.27 -15.30 15.24
CA GLU A 319 5.68 -15.46 16.63
C GLU A 319 5.08 -16.76 17.21
N PRO A 320 5.89 -17.62 17.84
CA PRO A 320 5.47 -18.95 18.28
C PRO A 320 4.45 -18.93 19.43
N GLN A 321 3.95 -17.77 19.84
CA GLN A 321 3.17 -17.61 21.08
C GLN A 321 1.68 -17.33 20.89
N GLU A 322 1.17 -16.98 19.70
CA GLU A 322 -0.26 -16.58 19.64
C GLU A 322 -1.11 -17.13 18.49
N GLY A 323 -0.62 -17.91 17.53
CA GLY A 323 -1.51 -18.47 16.48
C GLY A 323 -2.43 -17.43 15.79
N ASN A 324 -2.05 -16.15 15.88
CA ASN A 324 -2.91 -15.00 15.61
C ASN A 324 -2.40 -14.36 14.32
N THR A 325 -2.67 -15.06 13.24
CA THR A 325 -2.53 -14.65 11.83
C THR A 325 -3.32 -13.37 11.50
N GLY A 326 -4.25 -12.93 12.36
CA GLY A 326 -5.01 -11.67 12.23
C GLY A 326 -4.23 -10.38 12.56
N ILE A 327 -3.02 -10.47 13.12
CA ILE A 327 -2.22 -9.28 13.49
C ILE A 327 -1.51 -8.70 12.25
N SER A 328 -1.79 -7.43 11.97
CA SER A 328 -1.09 -6.63 10.96
C SER A 328 0.19 -6.02 11.54
N GLY A 329 1.25 -5.93 10.75
CA GLY A 329 2.50 -5.40 11.30
C GLY A 329 3.75 -5.50 10.45
N LEU A 330 4.84 -5.02 11.08
CA LEU A 330 6.21 -5.17 10.61
C LEU A 330 6.93 -6.14 11.54
N PHE A 331 7.61 -7.14 10.97
CA PHE A 331 8.18 -8.24 11.74
C PHE A 331 9.64 -8.48 11.32
N SER A 332 10.56 -8.46 12.27
CA SER A 332 11.95 -8.84 12.03
C SER A 332 12.35 -9.90 13.05
N HIS A 333 12.33 -11.18 12.66
CA HIS A 333 12.44 -12.25 13.65
C HIS A 333 13.49 -13.30 13.34
N SER A 334 14.15 -13.75 14.39
CA SER A 334 14.98 -14.96 14.39
C SER A 334 14.31 -16.04 15.24
N THR A 335 13.95 -17.16 14.63
CA THR A 335 13.13 -18.19 15.29
C THR A 335 13.92 -19.39 15.79
N SER A 336 15.23 -19.46 15.51
CA SER A 336 16.09 -20.56 15.97
C SER A 336 16.22 -20.59 17.49
N ALA A 337 16.02 -21.77 18.07
CA ALA A 337 16.25 -22.03 19.50
C ALA A 337 17.67 -22.53 19.79
N GLU A 338 18.49 -22.75 18.75
CA GLU A 338 19.81 -23.34 18.88
C GLU A 338 20.81 -22.37 19.52
N LEU A 339 21.93 -22.89 20.02
CA LEU A 339 22.98 -22.07 20.64
C LEU A 339 23.67 -21.13 19.66
N ASN A 340 23.67 -21.47 18.36
CA ASN A 340 24.20 -20.66 17.28
C ASN A 340 23.12 -19.82 16.58
N ALA A 341 21.93 -19.64 17.17
CA ALA A 341 20.88 -18.81 16.60
C ALA A 341 21.36 -17.38 16.27
N GLY A 342 20.92 -16.84 15.14
CA GLY A 342 21.22 -15.47 14.76
C GLY A 342 20.34 -14.46 15.49
N ASN A 343 20.83 -13.23 15.65
CA ASN A 343 20.06 -12.11 16.20
C ASN A 343 18.85 -11.76 15.31
N ALA A 344 17.84 -11.13 15.92
CA ALA A 344 16.80 -10.46 15.17
C ALA A 344 17.36 -9.23 14.43
N GLY A 345 16.67 -8.83 13.37
CA GLY A 345 17.12 -7.81 12.45
C GLY A 345 16.74 -6.40 12.86
N SER A 346 16.59 -5.51 11.88
CA SER A 346 16.27 -4.11 12.14
C SER A 346 15.05 -3.62 11.38
N ILE A 347 14.29 -2.74 12.03
CA ILE A 347 13.13 -2.06 11.44
C ILE A 347 13.36 -0.55 11.55
N SER A 348 13.38 0.13 10.41
CA SER A 348 13.48 1.59 10.33
C SER A 348 12.24 2.15 9.65
N VAL A 349 11.50 3.02 10.34
CA VAL A 349 10.32 3.69 9.80
C VAL A 349 10.54 5.18 9.78
N GLN A 350 10.30 5.80 8.63
CA GLN A 350 10.23 7.24 8.47
C GLN A 350 8.84 7.61 7.93
N ALA A 351 8.05 8.36 8.71
CA ALA A 351 6.74 8.82 8.26
C ALA A 351 6.31 10.11 8.94
N GLU A 352 5.68 11.05 8.24
CA GLU A 352 5.13 12.27 8.89
C GLU A 352 4.14 11.91 10.01
N ARG A 353 3.32 10.87 9.80
CA ARG A 353 2.40 10.30 10.79
C ARG A 353 2.50 8.77 10.82
N LEU A 354 2.56 8.21 12.02
CA LEU A 354 2.52 6.77 12.25
C LEU A 354 1.34 6.42 13.17
N HIS A 355 0.45 5.58 12.67
CA HIS A 355 -0.72 5.09 13.40
C HIS A 355 -0.67 3.57 13.52
N LEU A 356 -0.69 3.06 14.76
CA LEU A 356 -0.87 1.64 15.05
C LEU A 356 -2.16 1.47 15.83
N PHE A 357 -3.13 0.83 15.21
CA PHE A 357 -4.44 0.59 15.78
C PHE A 357 -4.72 -0.90 15.95
N ASP A 358 -5.64 -1.19 16.86
CA ASP A 358 -6.36 -2.46 16.94
C ASP A 358 -5.39 -3.65 17.04
N HIS A 359 -4.51 -3.67 18.05
CA HIS A 359 -3.55 -4.76 18.32
C HIS A 359 -2.44 -4.96 17.28
N SER A 360 -2.27 -4.01 16.35
CA SER A 360 -1.15 -4.01 15.40
C SER A 360 0.22 -3.97 16.08
N LEU A 361 1.22 -4.50 15.37
CA LEU A 361 2.52 -4.80 15.94
C LEU A 361 3.67 -4.34 15.04
N ILE A 362 4.67 -3.70 15.63
CA ILE A 362 6.01 -3.57 15.04
C ILE A 362 6.96 -4.30 15.97
N THR A 363 7.59 -5.39 15.51
CA THR A 363 8.41 -6.25 16.37
C THR A 363 9.74 -6.64 15.77
N ALA A 364 10.79 -6.63 16.60
CA ALA A 364 12.07 -7.24 16.29
C ALA A 364 12.46 -8.26 17.38
N SER A 365 12.21 -9.55 17.13
CA SER A 365 12.24 -10.60 18.15
C SER A 365 13.17 -11.76 17.82
N ALA A 366 13.96 -12.19 18.80
CA ALA A 366 14.81 -13.37 18.68
C ALA A 366 14.37 -14.45 19.66
N LYS A 367 14.51 -15.71 19.26
CA LYS A 367 14.20 -16.82 20.17
C LYS A 367 15.32 -17.08 21.18
N ASN A 368 16.56 -17.32 20.74
CA ASN A 368 17.68 -17.64 21.63
C ASN A 368 18.92 -16.72 21.45
N ALA A 369 18.79 -15.65 20.69
CA ALA A 369 19.87 -14.71 20.36
C ALA A 369 19.51 -13.28 20.78
N GLY A 370 20.26 -12.27 20.34
CA GLY A 370 19.98 -10.86 20.63
C GLY A 370 18.73 -10.32 19.93
N GLY A 371 17.95 -9.51 20.65
CA GLY A 371 16.83 -8.77 20.08
C GLY A 371 17.28 -7.68 19.11
N GLY A 372 16.42 -7.35 18.16
CA GLY A 372 16.72 -6.46 17.04
C GLY A 372 16.58 -4.98 17.39
N ASN A 373 16.77 -4.10 16.42
CA ASN A 373 16.63 -2.65 16.65
C ASN A 373 15.43 -2.08 15.90
N ILE A 374 14.63 -1.25 16.57
CA ILE A 374 13.52 -0.51 15.97
C ILE A 374 13.84 0.99 16.08
N SER A 375 13.84 1.68 14.95
CA SER A 375 14.03 3.13 14.87
C SER A 375 12.84 3.76 14.14
N LEU A 376 12.09 4.63 14.83
CA LEU A 376 10.94 5.33 14.26
C LEU A 376 11.24 6.84 14.24
N THR A 377 11.21 7.44 13.06
CA THR A 377 11.35 8.89 12.85
C THR A 377 10.03 9.44 12.35
N THR A 378 9.31 10.15 13.22
CA THR A 378 7.94 10.60 12.93
C THR A 378 7.70 12.06 13.30
N PRO A 379 8.00 13.04 12.44
CA PRO A 379 8.00 14.46 12.82
C PRO A 379 6.70 14.98 13.48
N ASN A 380 5.52 14.50 13.06
CA ASN A 380 4.26 15.01 13.62
C ASN A 380 3.70 14.11 14.73
N VAL A 381 3.20 12.93 14.38
CA VAL A 381 2.43 12.11 15.33
C VAL A 381 2.85 10.65 15.25
N LEU A 382 3.15 10.08 16.41
CA LEU A 382 3.07 8.66 16.69
C LEU A 382 1.85 8.41 17.57
N TYR A 383 0.83 7.72 17.04
CA TYR A 383 -0.35 7.36 17.80
C TYR A 383 -0.56 5.85 17.81
N LEU A 384 -0.44 5.28 19.01
CA LEU A 384 -0.75 3.90 19.31
C LEU A 384 -2.11 3.85 20.03
N ARG A 385 -3.08 3.12 19.47
CA ARG A 385 -4.33 2.74 20.14
C ARG A 385 -4.45 1.23 20.14
N GLU A 386 -4.29 0.63 21.30
CA GLU A 386 -4.13 -0.82 21.44
C GLU A 386 -2.95 -1.37 20.62
N GLY A 387 -1.97 -0.54 20.29
CA GLY A 387 -0.82 -0.90 19.44
C GLY A 387 0.38 -1.36 20.25
N ARG A 388 1.27 -2.13 19.64
CA ARG A 388 2.50 -2.63 20.26
C ARG A 388 3.74 -2.35 19.42
N ILE A 389 4.79 -1.84 20.06
CA ILE A 389 6.14 -1.77 19.50
C ILE A 389 7.06 -2.57 20.42
N THR A 390 7.66 -3.64 19.91
CA THR A 390 8.39 -4.58 20.77
C THR A 390 9.74 -5.00 20.21
N THR A 391 10.76 -5.03 21.06
CA THR A 391 11.95 -5.84 20.84
C THR A 391 11.99 -6.90 21.92
N SER A 392 12.33 -8.13 21.57
CA SER A 392 12.27 -9.22 22.54
C SER A 392 13.32 -10.30 22.31
N VAL A 393 13.73 -10.93 23.41
CA VAL A 393 14.36 -12.24 23.42
C VAL A 393 13.48 -13.15 24.25
N THR A 394 12.95 -14.22 23.63
CA THR A 394 11.93 -15.07 24.27
C THR A 394 12.50 -16.23 25.07
N SER A 395 13.76 -16.60 24.84
CA SER A 395 14.49 -17.61 25.61
C SER A 395 16.00 -17.36 25.60
N GLY A 396 16.69 -17.93 26.58
CA GLY A 396 18.15 -17.89 26.66
C GLY A 396 18.76 -16.52 26.96
N LYS A 397 20.06 -16.40 26.68
CA LYS A 397 20.94 -15.35 27.23
C LYS A 397 21.06 -14.10 26.39
N GLY A 398 20.35 -14.02 25.26
CA GLY A 398 20.36 -12.84 24.41
C GLY A 398 19.78 -11.62 25.11
N ASN A 399 20.37 -10.44 24.85
CA ASN A 399 19.86 -9.19 25.39
C ASN A 399 18.67 -8.70 24.57
N GLY A 400 17.74 -8.00 25.22
CA GLY A 400 16.64 -7.30 24.57
C GLY A 400 17.16 -6.26 23.58
N GLY A 401 16.39 -6.06 22.51
CA GLY A 401 16.75 -5.12 21.45
C GLY A 401 16.46 -3.66 21.80
N ASN A 402 16.89 -2.69 20.99
CA ASN A 402 16.67 -1.27 21.29
C ASN A 402 15.50 -0.67 20.51
N ILE A 403 14.79 0.27 21.13
CA ILE A 403 13.72 1.05 20.51
C ILE A 403 14.08 2.53 20.63
N THR A 404 14.14 3.22 19.49
CA THR A 404 14.38 4.67 19.44
C THR A 404 13.24 5.37 18.72
N LEU A 405 12.62 6.35 19.37
CA LEU A 405 11.61 7.24 18.80
C LEU A 405 12.20 8.64 18.66
N GLY A 406 12.40 9.09 17.42
CA GLY A 406 13.07 10.33 17.08
C GLY A 406 12.12 11.49 16.80
N ASN A 407 12.02 12.41 17.75
CA ASN A 407 11.45 13.76 17.64
C ASN A 407 10.02 13.93 17.05
N PRO A 408 9.02 13.10 17.36
CA PRO A 408 7.63 13.50 17.13
C PRO A 408 7.20 14.72 17.95
N LEU A 409 6.35 15.56 17.34
CA LEU A 409 5.59 16.58 18.06
C LEU A 409 4.67 15.93 19.12
N PHE A 410 3.98 14.84 18.78
CA PHE A 410 3.14 14.08 19.71
C PHE A 410 3.42 12.58 19.67
N VAL A 411 3.63 11.99 20.84
CA VAL A 411 3.49 10.56 21.09
C VAL A 411 2.23 10.35 21.92
N ILE A 412 1.26 9.61 21.38
CA ILE A 412 -0.01 9.29 22.05
C ILE A 412 -0.07 7.77 22.26
N LEU A 413 -0.15 7.35 23.52
CA LEU A 413 -0.28 5.96 23.93
C LEU A 413 -1.66 5.74 24.57
N ASP A 414 -2.53 5.03 23.88
CA ASP A 414 -3.88 4.69 24.34
C ASP A 414 -3.99 3.16 24.46
N ASN A 415 -4.03 2.64 25.69
CA ASN A 415 -3.96 1.20 25.99
C ASN A 415 -2.85 0.46 25.22
N SER A 416 -1.65 1.05 25.12
CA SER A 416 -0.61 0.62 24.18
C SER A 416 0.70 0.24 24.87
N GLN A 417 1.56 -0.52 24.18
CA GLN A 417 2.81 -1.02 24.76
C GLN A 417 4.04 -0.70 23.91
N ILE A 418 5.10 -0.21 24.57
CA ILE A 418 6.46 -0.10 24.01
C ILE A 418 7.37 -0.92 24.90
N ARG A 419 7.88 -2.06 24.40
CA ARG A 419 8.59 -3.04 25.23
C ARG A 419 9.91 -3.47 24.63
N ALA A 420 10.97 -3.48 25.44
CA ALA A 420 12.29 -3.95 25.06
C ALA A 420 12.76 -5.02 26.03
N THR A 421 12.21 -6.23 25.91
CA THR A 421 12.33 -7.26 26.94
C THR A 421 13.36 -8.34 26.62
N ALA A 422 13.85 -9.00 27.66
CA ALA A 422 14.69 -10.19 27.56
C ALA A 422 14.25 -11.27 28.55
N ASP A 423 14.68 -12.51 28.29
CA ASP A 423 14.42 -13.63 29.17
C ASP A 423 15.52 -13.78 30.25
N GLU A 424 16.70 -14.29 29.89
CA GLU A 424 17.87 -14.36 30.79
C GLU A 424 18.87 -13.21 30.59
N GLY A 425 18.94 -12.66 29.38
CA GLY A 425 19.81 -11.53 29.08
C GLY A 425 19.33 -10.22 29.72
N ARG A 426 20.08 -9.14 29.51
CA ARG A 426 19.66 -7.81 29.96
C ARG A 426 18.51 -7.31 29.08
N GLY A 427 17.52 -6.63 29.66
CA GLY A 427 16.53 -5.89 28.89
C GLY A 427 17.17 -4.83 27.99
N GLY A 428 16.44 -4.38 26.96
CA GLY A 428 16.97 -3.47 25.94
C GLY A 428 16.99 -2.01 26.35
N ASN A 429 17.26 -1.10 25.42
CA ASN A 429 17.15 0.34 25.70
C ASN A 429 15.98 0.95 24.92
N ILE A 430 15.15 1.72 25.62
CA ILE A 430 14.06 2.50 25.03
C ILE A 430 14.41 3.97 25.18
N ARG A 431 14.54 4.68 24.06
CA ARG A 431 14.71 6.13 24.04
C ARG A 431 13.51 6.76 23.32
N ILE A 432 12.75 7.58 24.04
CA ILE A 432 11.64 8.35 23.50
C ILE A 432 12.00 9.82 23.59
N GLN A 433 12.20 10.48 22.45
CA GLN A 433 12.45 11.91 22.39
C GLN A 433 11.27 12.57 21.65
N SER A 434 10.48 13.39 22.33
CA SER A 434 9.24 13.97 21.76
C SER A 434 8.92 15.32 22.38
N ASP A 435 8.22 16.19 21.67
CA ASP A 435 7.77 17.46 22.27
C ASP A 435 6.67 17.21 23.31
N GLN A 436 5.74 16.30 23.02
CA GLN A 436 4.65 15.91 23.92
C GLN A 436 4.50 14.39 23.98
N LEU A 437 4.38 13.85 25.19
CA LEU A 437 4.01 12.45 25.44
C LEU A 437 2.71 12.42 26.25
N ILE A 438 1.67 11.81 25.67
CA ILE A 438 0.37 11.62 26.30
C ILE A 438 0.14 10.12 26.41
N ALA A 439 0.08 9.59 27.63
CA ALA A 439 -0.14 8.17 27.87
C ALA A 439 -1.36 7.96 28.76
N SER A 440 -2.23 7.05 28.35
CA SER A 440 -3.30 6.50 29.20
C SER A 440 -2.71 5.70 30.36
N PRO A 441 -3.42 5.58 31.50
CA PRO A 441 -2.92 4.84 32.68
C PRO A 441 -2.57 3.38 32.39
N ASP A 442 -3.22 2.76 31.41
CA ASP A 442 -3.03 1.36 31.03
C ASP A 442 -1.90 1.15 30.01
N SER A 443 -1.28 2.23 29.52
CA SER A 443 -0.14 2.12 28.60
C SER A 443 1.16 1.77 29.33
N LEU A 444 1.98 0.94 28.69
CA LEU A 444 3.21 0.41 29.28
C LEU A 444 4.45 0.74 28.44
N VAL A 445 5.46 1.36 29.06
CA VAL A 445 6.82 1.46 28.51
C VAL A 445 7.77 0.69 29.43
N SER A 446 8.36 -0.41 28.95
CA SER A 446 9.17 -1.29 29.80
C SER A 446 10.36 -1.91 29.06
N ALA A 447 11.53 -1.84 29.67
CA ALA A 447 12.74 -2.51 29.22
C ALA A 447 13.11 -3.69 30.14
N SER A 448 12.13 -4.39 30.69
CA SER A 448 12.36 -5.40 31.74
C SER A 448 13.03 -6.68 31.25
N SER A 449 13.76 -7.35 32.14
CA SER A 449 14.18 -8.75 31.96
C SER A 449 13.56 -9.67 33.01
N ARG A 450 13.21 -10.91 32.64
CA ARG A 450 12.57 -11.85 33.58
C ARG A 450 13.56 -12.43 34.58
N LEU A 451 14.73 -12.86 34.11
CA LEU A 451 15.79 -13.49 34.91
C LEU A 451 17.08 -12.68 34.92
N GLY A 452 17.24 -11.76 33.97
CA GLY A 452 18.40 -10.87 33.86
C GLY A 452 18.19 -9.52 34.54
N LEU A 453 19.06 -8.57 34.21
CA LEU A 453 18.93 -7.18 34.64
C LEU A 453 17.98 -6.41 33.72
N ASP A 454 17.26 -5.46 34.28
CA ASP A 454 16.47 -4.54 33.49
C ASP A 454 17.36 -3.66 32.59
N GLY A 455 16.77 -3.28 31.47
CA GLY A 455 17.30 -2.34 30.52
C GLY A 455 17.14 -0.89 30.96
N ASN A 456 17.24 0.05 30.01
CA ASN A 456 17.06 1.47 30.29
C ASN A 456 15.85 2.02 29.55
N VAL A 457 15.05 2.84 30.23
CA VAL A 457 13.98 3.64 29.63
C VAL A 457 14.31 5.11 29.86
N GLN A 458 14.54 5.83 28.78
CA GLN A 458 14.82 7.26 28.77
C GLN A 458 13.71 7.97 27.99
N ILE A 459 12.94 8.80 28.67
CA ILE A 459 11.88 9.63 28.09
C ILE A 459 12.29 11.08 28.22
N GLU A 460 12.48 11.74 27.08
CA GLU A 460 12.77 13.15 26.95
C GLU A 460 11.55 13.83 26.31
N SER A 461 10.66 14.32 27.18
CA SER A 461 9.56 15.19 26.81
C SER A 461 9.47 16.37 27.79
N PRO A 462 9.42 17.62 27.32
CA PRO A 462 9.16 18.76 28.17
C PRO A 462 7.87 18.55 28.97
N THR A 463 7.93 18.73 30.28
CA THR A 463 6.75 18.83 31.13
C THR A 463 5.99 20.09 30.75
N VAL A 464 4.96 19.96 29.90
CA VAL A 464 3.98 21.02 29.72
C VAL A 464 3.03 20.97 30.91
N ASN A 465 3.06 22.03 31.70
CA ASN A 465 2.10 22.24 32.76
C ASN A 465 0.72 22.51 32.14
N LEU A 466 -0.09 21.45 31.98
CA LEU A 466 -1.47 21.58 31.48
C LEU A 466 -2.38 22.32 32.48
N ASP A 467 -1.96 22.46 33.75
CA ASP A 467 -2.72 23.22 34.75
C ASP A 467 -2.77 24.72 34.42
N ASP A 468 -1.77 25.26 33.72
CA ASP A 468 -1.76 26.66 33.27
C ASP A 468 -2.78 26.93 32.14
N PHE A 469 -3.29 25.88 31.49
CA PHE A 469 -4.32 25.96 30.44
C PHE A 469 -5.74 25.63 30.92
N LEU A 470 -5.90 25.14 32.16
CA LEU A 470 -7.21 24.90 32.76
C LEU A 470 -7.81 26.22 33.25
N VAL A 471 -8.45 26.97 32.34
CA VAL A 471 -9.32 28.08 32.75
C VAL A 471 -10.53 27.49 33.48
N MET A 472 -10.62 27.71 34.80
CA MET A 472 -11.88 27.51 35.51
C MET A 472 -12.93 28.44 34.90
N LEU A 473 -13.92 27.87 34.22
CA LEU A 473 -15.12 28.60 33.86
C LEU A 473 -15.76 29.10 35.17
N PRO A 474 -16.06 30.40 35.29
CA PRO A 474 -16.60 30.95 36.53
C PRO A 474 -17.89 30.23 36.89
N GLY A 475 -17.87 29.46 37.98
CA GLY A 475 -18.99 28.67 38.52
C GLY A 475 -20.07 29.53 39.20
N GLY A 476 -20.28 30.76 38.72
CA GLY A 476 -21.38 31.60 39.16
C GLY A 476 -22.62 31.31 38.34
N TYR A 477 -23.66 30.76 38.97
CA TYR A 477 -24.99 30.85 38.37
C TYR A 477 -25.40 32.32 38.33
N ILE A 478 -25.71 32.85 37.14
CA ILE A 478 -26.39 34.13 37.03
C ILE A 478 -27.83 33.91 37.54
N GLU A 479 -28.20 34.55 38.65
CA GLU A 479 -29.58 34.55 39.12
C GLU A 479 -30.50 35.21 38.06
N ALA A 480 -31.32 34.39 37.41
CA ALA A 480 -32.28 34.85 36.39
C ALA A 480 -33.41 35.72 36.98
N SER A 481 -33.57 35.75 38.30
CA SER A 481 -34.54 36.57 39.05
C SER A 481 -34.31 38.08 38.88
N GLY A 482 -33.07 38.52 38.60
CA GLY A 482 -32.73 39.93 38.41
C GLY A 482 -32.74 40.42 36.95
N GLN A 483 -32.88 39.51 35.97
CA GLN A 483 -32.82 39.83 34.53
C GLN A 483 -34.15 39.66 33.80
N LEU A 484 -35.20 39.21 34.48
CA LEU A 484 -36.55 39.18 33.94
C LEU A 484 -37.22 40.56 34.14
N PRO A 485 -37.62 41.28 33.07
CA PRO A 485 -38.42 42.48 33.23
C PRO A 485 -39.77 42.11 33.88
N ALA A 486 -40.23 42.95 34.80
CA ALA A 486 -41.48 42.76 35.54
C ALA A 486 -42.66 42.46 34.57
N PRO A 487 -43.51 41.47 34.87
CA PRO A 487 -44.64 41.14 34.02
C PRO A 487 -45.60 42.33 33.93
N CYS A 488 -46.00 42.67 32.69
CA CYS A 488 -46.87 43.79 32.37
C CYS A 488 -48.11 43.83 33.26
N ALA A 489 -48.22 44.87 34.08
CA ALA A 489 -49.49 45.29 34.66
C ALA A 489 -50.46 45.63 33.53
N THR A 490 -51.67 45.10 33.63
CA THR A 490 -52.76 45.29 32.70
C THR A 490 -53.14 46.76 32.57
N THR A 491 -52.97 47.33 31.38
CA THR A 491 -53.78 48.50 30.98
C THR A 491 -54.07 48.41 29.49
N ARG A 492 -55.37 48.55 29.18
CA ARG A 492 -56.00 48.27 27.91
C ARG A 492 -55.59 49.29 26.82
N VAL A 493 -55.74 48.81 25.58
CA VAL A 493 -56.00 49.52 24.31
C VAL A 493 -54.79 49.69 23.35
N ALA A 494 -54.98 49.04 22.19
CA ALA A 494 -54.47 49.32 20.84
C ALA A 494 -53.21 48.60 20.31
N LYS A 495 -53.50 47.69 19.37
CA LYS A 495 -52.72 47.14 18.24
C LYS A 495 -51.60 46.14 18.55
N ASN A 496 -51.90 44.87 18.28
CA ASN A 496 -50.91 43.81 18.11
C ASN A 496 -49.90 44.22 17.01
N ARG A 497 -48.61 44.22 17.34
CA ARG A 497 -47.50 44.34 16.38
C ARG A 497 -46.66 43.07 16.45
N PHE A 498 -46.54 42.38 15.32
CA PHE A 498 -45.56 41.32 15.17
C PHE A 498 -44.17 41.94 14.96
N VAL A 499 -43.19 41.59 15.80
CA VAL A 499 -41.81 42.06 15.67
C VAL A 499 -40.92 40.82 15.59
N VAL A 500 -40.31 40.61 14.43
CA VAL A 500 -39.23 39.62 14.26
C VAL A 500 -37.94 40.26 14.74
N LYS A 501 -37.39 39.79 15.86
CA LYS A 501 -36.02 40.13 16.28
C LYS A 501 -35.07 39.04 15.78
N ARG A 502 -34.04 39.43 15.04
CA ARG A 502 -32.93 38.52 14.69
C ARG A 502 -32.04 38.31 15.92
N ILE A 503 -31.62 37.08 16.15
CA ILE A 503 -30.47 36.80 17.01
C ILE A 503 -29.22 37.19 16.21
N ALA A 504 -28.36 38.03 16.80
CA ALA A 504 -27.12 38.43 16.15
C ALA A 504 -26.16 37.21 16.09
N GLY A 505 -25.72 36.83 14.89
CA GLY A 505 -24.64 35.85 14.70
C GLY A 505 -25.01 34.54 14.01
N SER A 506 -26.28 34.25 13.71
CA SER A 506 -26.66 33.05 12.93
C SER A 506 -26.84 33.37 11.44
N PRO A 507 -26.30 32.57 10.51
CA PRO A 507 -26.54 32.74 9.08
C PRO A 507 -28.04 32.53 8.75
N PRO A 508 -28.59 33.24 7.76
CA PRO A 508 -30.01 33.13 7.40
C PRO A 508 -30.33 31.73 6.84
N SER A 509 -31.54 31.25 7.12
CA SER A 509 -32.02 30.01 6.51
C SER A 509 -32.34 30.24 5.02
N PRO A 510 -32.34 29.19 4.18
CA PRO A 510 -32.67 29.32 2.75
C PRO A 510 -34.05 29.93 2.47
N ASP A 511 -34.95 29.92 3.45
CA ASP A 511 -36.33 30.41 3.33
C ASP A 511 -36.53 31.83 3.93
N ASP A 512 -35.47 32.48 4.42
CA ASP A 512 -35.57 33.84 4.97
C ASP A 512 -35.77 34.89 3.87
N LEU A 513 -36.76 35.76 4.06
CA LEU A 513 -37.04 36.90 3.17
C LEU A 513 -35.89 37.91 3.20
N GLN A 514 -35.20 38.07 2.07
CA GLN A 514 -34.11 39.04 1.93
C GLN A 514 -34.64 40.47 1.77
N SER A 515 -34.06 41.41 2.52
CA SER A 515 -34.34 42.84 2.35
C SER A 515 -33.69 43.35 1.07
N ASN A 516 -34.51 43.79 0.11
CA ASN A 516 -34.05 44.48 -1.09
C ASN A 516 -33.35 45.80 -0.71
N ARG A 517 -32.17 46.09 -1.27
CA ARG A 517 -31.44 47.34 -0.99
C ARG A 517 -32.18 48.52 -1.63
N LEU A 518 -32.63 49.47 -0.80
CA LEU A 518 -32.91 50.83 -1.26
C LEU A 518 -31.59 51.45 -1.74
N VAL A 519 -31.50 51.73 -3.03
CA VAL A 519 -30.48 52.63 -3.59
C VAL A 519 -30.97 54.05 -3.31
N LEU A 520 -30.28 54.76 -2.42
CA LEU A 520 -30.40 56.20 -2.28
C LEU A 520 -29.66 56.84 -3.47
N LEU A 521 -30.40 57.52 -4.33
CA LEU A 521 -29.84 58.37 -5.38
C LEU A 521 -29.26 59.65 -4.75
N PRO A 522 -28.08 60.14 -5.17
CA PRO A 522 -27.63 61.48 -4.84
C PRO A 522 -28.40 62.53 -5.64
N ASP A 523 -28.67 63.67 -4.99
CA ASP A 523 -29.34 64.86 -5.54
C ASP A 523 -28.59 65.47 -6.74
N GLU A 524 -29.38 66.10 -7.61
CA GLU A 524 -29.07 66.65 -8.92
C GLU A 524 -27.94 67.70 -8.97
N GLU A 525 -27.13 67.64 -10.02
CA GLU A 525 -26.68 68.85 -10.73
C GLU A 525 -26.77 68.68 -12.25
N ARG A 526 -27.79 69.35 -12.80
CA ARG A 526 -27.99 69.95 -14.13
C ARG A 526 -27.19 69.49 -15.37
N ALA A 527 -28.01 69.09 -16.37
CA ALA A 527 -28.05 69.53 -17.78
C ALA A 527 -26.87 69.10 -18.70
N THR A 528 -27.10 68.40 -19.82
CA THR A 528 -27.88 68.83 -20.98
C THR A 528 -28.01 67.69 -22.02
N GLN A 529 -29.20 67.59 -22.64
CA GLN A 529 -29.49 67.28 -24.06
C GLN A 529 -28.54 66.35 -24.86
N LYS A 530 -29.06 65.30 -25.52
CA LYS A 530 -29.72 65.34 -26.84
C LYS A 530 -30.11 63.94 -27.37
N THR A 531 -31.39 63.80 -27.72
CA THR A 531 -31.96 63.16 -28.94
C THR A 531 -31.66 61.69 -29.29
N SER A 532 -32.68 60.84 -29.04
CA SER A 532 -33.62 60.28 -30.04
C SER A 532 -33.15 59.35 -31.19
N PRO A 533 -34.07 58.49 -31.70
CA PRO A 533 -33.82 57.08 -31.98
C PRO A 533 -34.08 56.68 -33.44
N ARG A 534 -33.94 55.38 -33.77
CA ARG A 534 -34.58 54.65 -34.90
C ARG A 534 -34.04 53.21 -34.93
N LEU A 535 -34.72 52.17 -35.42
CA LEU A 535 -36.13 51.81 -35.65
C LEU A 535 -36.06 50.35 -36.20
N PHE A 536 -36.91 49.45 -35.69
CA PHE A 536 -37.55 48.26 -36.30
C PHE A 536 -36.85 47.26 -37.26
N GLY A 537 -37.16 45.98 -37.00
CA GLY A 537 -37.16 44.84 -37.94
C GLY A 537 -37.13 43.49 -37.20
N ALA A 538 -38.18 43.13 -36.44
CA ALA A 538 -39.28 42.22 -36.80
C ALA A 538 -38.90 40.76 -37.11
N GLY A 539 -39.24 39.83 -36.21
CA GLY A 539 -39.12 38.39 -36.40
C GLY A 539 -39.57 37.56 -35.19
N THR A 540 -40.89 37.43 -35.03
CA THR A 540 -41.67 36.29 -34.47
C THR A 540 -41.16 35.49 -33.26
N GLY A 541 -41.98 35.42 -32.20
CA GLY A 541 -41.96 34.31 -31.23
C GLY A 541 -42.51 34.64 -29.84
N GLN A 542 -43.85 34.61 -29.67
CA GLN A 542 -44.49 34.45 -28.36
C GLN A 542 -44.88 32.98 -28.19
N SER A 543 -44.33 32.29 -27.19
CA SER A 543 -45.09 31.40 -26.28
C SER A 543 -44.15 30.74 -25.27
N ALA A 544 -44.51 30.85 -23.99
CA ALA A 544 -44.63 29.85 -22.93
C ALA A 544 -43.97 28.44 -23.11
N PRO A 545 -43.72 27.73 -21.98
CA PRO A 545 -42.56 26.85 -21.77
C PRO A 545 -42.52 25.56 -22.59
N LYS A 546 -41.29 25.12 -22.83
CA LYS A 546 -40.89 23.94 -23.59
C LYS A 546 -41.35 22.63 -22.91
N VAL A 547 -41.96 21.75 -23.70
CA VAL A 547 -42.27 20.36 -23.35
C VAL A 547 -41.16 19.41 -23.86
N ALA A 548 -40.67 18.61 -22.91
CA ALA A 548 -40.12 17.24 -22.91
C ALA A 548 -39.49 16.59 -24.15
N VAL A 549 -38.38 15.86 -23.91
CA VAL A 549 -38.35 14.40 -24.15
C VAL A 549 -37.63 13.70 -22.99
N LYS A 550 -38.35 12.71 -22.44
CA LYS A 550 -38.00 11.79 -21.36
C LYS A 550 -37.20 10.63 -21.95
N MET A 551 -36.05 10.31 -21.35
CA MET A 551 -35.22 9.17 -21.72
C MET A 551 -35.92 7.85 -21.36
N THR A 552 -36.01 6.97 -22.35
CA THR A 552 -36.44 5.57 -22.24
C THR A 552 -35.25 4.67 -22.52
N GLY A 553 -35.04 3.66 -21.65
CA GLY A 553 -34.36 2.42 -22.04
C GLY A 553 -33.19 2.00 -21.16
N CYS A 554 -33.49 1.51 -19.95
CA CYS A 554 -32.62 0.52 -19.32
C CYS A 554 -32.72 -0.81 -20.07
N ARG A 555 -31.56 -1.42 -20.20
CA ARG A 555 -31.23 -2.72 -20.81
C ARG A 555 -32.13 -3.84 -20.29
N LEU A 556 -32.66 -4.64 -21.22
CA LEU A 556 -33.31 -5.92 -20.92
C LEU A 556 -32.27 -6.85 -20.28
N ASP A 557 -32.58 -7.32 -19.07
CA ASP A 557 -31.97 -8.48 -18.44
C ASP A 557 -33.05 -9.56 -18.36
N LEU A 558 -32.82 -10.68 -19.04
CA LEU A 558 -33.68 -11.86 -19.01
C LEU A 558 -32.96 -12.90 -18.13
N SER A 559 -33.20 -12.84 -16.83
CA SER A 559 -32.99 -13.97 -15.93
C SER A 559 -34.28 -14.21 -15.14
N ARG A 560 -34.82 -15.42 -15.33
CA ARG A 560 -36.09 -15.89 -14.81
C ARG A 560 -35.79 -17.05 -13.88
N THR A 561 -35.93 -16.85 -12.57
CA THR A 561 -36.08 -17.95 -11.60
C THR A 561 -36.52 -17.42 -10.24
N TYR A 562 -37.69 -17.85 -9.77
CA TYR A 562 -38.04 -18.22 -8.38
C TYR A 562 -39.29 -19.13 -8.52
N LYS A 563 -39.20 -20.42 -8.12
CA LYS A 563 -39.70 -21.03 -6.85
C LYS A 563 -41.21 -20.82 -6.64
N ASP A 564 -42.05 -21.76 -6.22
CA ASP A 564 -41.96 -23.03 -5.49
C ASP A 564 -43.20 -23.89 -5.84
N SER A 565 -43.15 -25.22 -5.66
CA SER A 565 -44.12 -25.99 -4.84
C SER A 565 -44.16 -27.48 -5.20
N LEU A 566 -44.02 -28.30 -4.14
CA LEU A 566 -44.12 -29.77 -4.00
C LEU A 566 -42.90 -30.62 -4.35
#